data_AF-A0A942CRT0-F1
#
_entry.id   AF-A0A942CRT0-F1
#
_cell.length_a   1.000
_cell.length_b   1.000
_cell.length_c   1.000
_cell.angle_alpha   90.00
_cell.angle_beta   90.00
_cell.angle_gamma   90.00
#
_symmetry.space_group_name_H-M   'P 1'
#
loop_
_entity.id
_entity.type
_entity.pdbx_description
1 polymer ?
#
loop_
_entity_poly.entity_id
_entity_poly.type
_entity_poly.pdbx_seq_one_letter_code
_entity_poly.pdbx_strand_id
1 'polypeptide(L)' 'MFFIEVGLLLMVLPWSSFWARNYFVYAWPTLEPLFQSAYFRGAVTGIGLLNLVAGFGEMSAVFGMRE' A
#
# COMPACT_ATOMS: atom_id res chain seq x y z
N MET A 1 -9.00 -5.45 11.04
CA MET A 1 -9.25 -4.01 10.74
C MET A 1 -7.97 -3.29 10.28
N PHE A 2 -6.82 -3.48 10.96
CA PHE A 2 -5.52 -2.93 10.56
C PHE A 2 -5.09 -3.20 9.10
N PHE A 3 -5.33 -4.40 8.57
CA PHE A 3 -4.95 -4.76 7.20
C PHE A 3 -5.65 -3.93 6.12
N ILE A 4 -6.89 -3.50 6.36
CA ILE A 4 -7.65 -2.67 5.42
C ILE A 4 -7.08 -1.24 5.39
N GLU A 5 -6.80 -0.68 6.56
CA GLU A 5 -6.24 0.67 6.66
C GLU A 5 -4.84 0.74 6.02
N VAL A 6 -3.99 -0.24 6.32
CA VAL A 6 -2.67 -0.38 5.69
C VAL A 6 -2.78 -0.62 4.18
N GLY A 7 -3.71 -1.47 3.74
CA GLY A 7 -3.95 -1.74 2.31
C GLY A 7 -4.39 -0.50 1.54
N LEU A 8 -5.29 0.31 2.11
CA LEU A 8 -5.73 1.59 1.52
C LEU A 8 -4.60 2.61 1.48
N LEU A 9 -3.83 2.75 2.56
CA LEU A 9 -2.68 3.64 2.60
C LEU A 9 -1.66 3.26 1.53
N LEU A 10 -1.32 1.97 1.39
CA LEU A 10 -0.38 1.49 0.38
C LEU A 10 -0.89 1.66 -1.06
N MET A 11 -2.21 1.69 -1.28
CA MET A 11 -2.77 2.00 -2.59
C MET A 11 -2.80 3.49 -2.90
N VAL A 12 -3.08 4.36 -1.93
CA VAL A 12 -3.23 5.81 -2.18
C VAL A 12 -1.90 6.56 -2.11
N LEU A 13 -1.02 6.17 -1.20
CA LEU A 13 0.28 6.82 -1.00
C LEU A 13 1.09 6.97 -2.30
N PRO A 14 1.38 5.90 -3.08
CA PRO A 14 2.24 6.01 -4.27
C PRO A 14 1.71 6.95 -5.38
N TRP A 15 0.42 7.28 -5.34
CA TRP A 15 -0.23 8.21 -6.29
C TRP A 15 -0.46 9.60 -5.71
N SER A 16 -0.17 9.79 -4.42
CA SER A 16 -0.34 11.06 -3.74
C SER A 16 0.86 11.99 -4.01
N SER A 17 0.60 13.30 -4.00
CA SER A 17 1.66 14.32 -4.08
C SER A 17 2.64 14.23 -2.90
N PHE A 18 2.22 13.67 -1.76
CA PHE A 18 3.11 13.36 -0.64
C PHE A 18 4.22 12.38 -1.04
N TRP A 19 3.92 11.41 -1.92
CA TRP A 19 4.90 10.42 -2.34
C TRP A 19 6.04 11.00 -3.19
N ALA A 20 5.70 12.02 -3.99
CA ALA A 20 6.67 12.75 -4.79
C ALA A 20 7.62 13.62 -3.93
N ARG A 21 7.19 14.03 -2.73
CA ARG A 21 7.98 14.84 -1.78
C ARG A 21 8.34 14.08 -0.51
N ASN A 22 8.51 12.77 -0.62
CA ASN A 22 8.82 11.90 0.52
C ASN A 22 10.22 12.15 1.10
N TYR A 23 10.33 11.99 2.41
CA TYR A 23 11.62 11.95 3.12
C TYR A 23 12.60 10.92 2.55
N PHE A 24 12.11 9.77 2.03
CA PHE A 24 12.96 8.73 1.43
C PHE A 24 13.63 9.15 0.12
N VAL A 25 12.95 9.97 -0.68
CA VAL A 25 13.52 10.55 -1.89
C VAL A 25 14.63 11.54 -1.51
N TYR A 26 14.40 12.31 -0.44
CA TYR A 26 15.39 13.22 0.12
C TYR A 26 16.58 12.48 0.78
N ALA A 27 16.33 11.34 1.42
CA ALA A 27 17.35 10.52 2.06
C ALA A 27 18.19 9.70 1.07
N TRP A 28 17.60 9.25 -0.05
CA TRP A 28 18.26 8.47 -1.08
C TRP A 28 17.94 8.99 -2.50
N PRO A 29 18.59 10.09 -2.91
CA PRO A 29 18.36 10.70 -4.24
C PRO A 29 18.70 9.76 -5.40
N THR A 30 19.59 8.79 -5.22
CA THR A 30 19.93 7.80 -6.25
C THR A 30 18.79 6.83 -6.56
N LEU A 31 17.89 6.59 -5.59
CA LEU A 31 16.73 5.70 -5.76
C LEU A 31 15.48 6.47 -6.18
N GLU A 32 15.51 7.80 -6.18
CA GLU A 32 14.42 8.67 -6.64
C GLU A 32 13.79 8.20 -7.97
N PRO A 33 14.55 7.95 -9.06
CA PRO A 33 13.96 7.49 -10.32
C PRO A 33 13.26 6.14 -10.21
N LEU A 34 13.70 5.26 -9.30
CA LEU A 34 13.05 3.97 -9.03
C LEU A 34 11.72 4.18 -8.31
N PHE A 35 11.70 5.01 -7.25
CA PHE A 35 10.49 5.31 -6.47
C PHE A 35 9.44 6.13 -7.25
N GLN A 36 9.89 6.94 -8.21
CA GLN A 36 9.02 7.67 -9.13
C GLN A 36 8.54 6.83 -10.33
N SER A 37 9.14 5.66 -10.56
CA SER A 37 8.77 4.78 -11.66
C SER A 37 7.37 4.19 -11.47
N ALA A 38 6.61 4.13 -12.56
CA ALA A 38 5.27 3.53 -12.57
C ALA A 38 5.28 2.05 -12.13
N TYR A 39 6.36 1.32 -12.39
CA TYR A 39 6.54 -0.07 -11.95
C TYR A 39 6.57 -0.19 -10.43
N PHE A 40 7.34 0.67 -9.75
CA PHE A 40 7.46 0.63 -8.30
C PHE A 40 6.15 1.05 -7.63
N ARG A 41 5.51 2.11 -8.14
CA ARG A 41 4.17 2.53 -7.68
C ARG A 41 3.14 1.43 -7.87
N GLY A 42 3.18 0.72 -9.00
CA GLY A 42 2.35 -0.44 -9.28
C GLY A 42 2.60 -1.61 -8.31
N ALA A 43 3.86 -1.91 -8.01
CA ALA A 43 4.22 -2.95 -7.04
C ALA A 43 3.70 -2.63 -5.63
N VAL A 44 3.90 -1.38 -5.16
CA VAL A 44 3.40 -0.93 -3.85
C VAL A 44 1.86 -0.97 -3.81
N THR A 45 1.20 -0.53 -4.88
CA THR A 45 -0.27 -0.60 -5.01
C THR A 45 -0.75 -2.07 -4.98
N GLY A 46 -0.05 -2.97 -5.67
CA GLY A 46 -0.36 -4.41 -5.67
C GLY A 46 -0.23 -5.05 -4.28
N ILE A 47 0.79 -4.66 -3.50
CA ILE A 47 0.93 -5.09 -2.09
C ILE A 47 -0.23 -4.54 -1.24
N GLY A 48 -0.65 -3.29 -1.48
CA GLY A 48 -1.84 -2.72 -0.83
C GLY A 48 -3.12 -3.49 -1.15
N LEU A 49 -3.29 -3.92 -2.40
CA LEU A 49 -4.42 -4.74 -2.83
C LEU A 49 -4.45 -6.11 -2.13
N LEU A 50 -3.29 -6.78 -2.01
CA LEU A 50 -3.17 -8.04 -1.29
C LEU A 50 -3.53 -7.89 0.20
N ASN A 51 -3.09 -6.79 0.82
CA ASN A 51 -3.45 -6.48 2.21
C ASN A 51 -4.95 -6.24 2.37
N LEU A 52 -5.60 -5.58 1.41
CA LEU A 52 -7.06 -5.44 1.45
C LEU A 52 -7.76 -6.79 1.34
N VAL A 53 -7.37 -7.63 0.37
CA VAL A 53 -7.98 -8.96 0.18
C VAL A 53 -7.81 -9.81 1.45
N ALA A 54 -6.63 -9.78 2.07
CA ALA A 54 -6.39 -10.46 3.35
C ALA A 54 -7.26 -9.88 4.47
N GLY A 55 -7.40 -8.55 4.57
CA GLY A 55 -8.26 -7.90 5.55
C GLY A 55 -9.75 -8.20 5.38
N PHE A 56 -10.22 -8.30 4.13
CA PHE A 56 -11.58 -8.76 3.82
C PHE A 56 -11.77 -10.24 4.15
N GLY A 57 -10.78 -11.08 3.85
CA GLY A 57 -10.76 -12.50 4.23
C GLY A 57 -10.86 -12.67 5.75
N GLU A 58 -10.10 -11.90 6.52
CA GLU A 58 -10.15 -11.91 7.98
C GLU A 58 -11.51 -11.43 8.52
N MET A 59 -12.12 -10.41 7.91
CA MET A 59 -13.51 -10.01 8.24
C MET A 59 -14.51 -11.14 7.95
N SER A 60 -14.42 -11.79 6.78
CA SER A 60 -15.31 -12.91 6.44
C SER A 60 -15.10 -14.13 7.34
N ALA A 61 -13.87 -14.41 7.76
CA ALA A 61 -13.55 -15.49 8.69
C ALA A 61 -14.08 -15.19 10.10
N VAL A 62 -13.96 -13.95 10.58
CA VAL A 62 -14.53 -13.52 11.87
C VAL A 62 -16.06 -13.59 11.85
N PHE A 63 -16.71 -13.31 10.72
CA PHE A 63 -18.16 -13.45 10.58
C PHE A 63 -18.62 -14.90 10.39
N GLY A 64 -17.86 -15.73 9.66
CA GLY A 64 -18.16 -17.16 9.45
C GLY A 64 -17.87 -18.06 10.65
N MET A 65 -17.09 -17.60 11.63
CA MET A 65 -16.82 -18.33 12.88
C MET A 65 -17.93 -18.15 13.93
N ARG A 66 -19.05 -17.50 13.57
CA ARG A 66 -20.22 -17.26 14.44
C ARG A 66 -21.44 -18.12 14.09
N GLU A 67 -21.28 -19.11 13.23
CA GLU A 67 -22.30 -20.12 12.90
C GLU A 67 -22.01 -21.46 13.60
#